data_AF-A0A6M4AS02-F1
#
_entry.id   AF-A0A6M4AS02-F1
#
_cell.length_a   1.000
_cell.length_b   1.000
_cell.length_c   1.000
_cell.angle_alpha   90.00
_cell.angle_beta   90.00
_cell.angle_gamma   90.00
#
_symmetry.space_group_name_H-M   'P 1'
#
loop_
_entity.id
_entity.type
_entity.pdbx_description
1 polymer ?
#
loop_
_entity_poly.entity_id
_entity_poly.type
_entity_poly.pdbx_seq_one_letter_code
_entity_poly.pdbx_strand_id
1 'polypeptide(L)'
;MSSNRRRALMRLWILPCLALPVAACVGTPPIVASPSACSSLLPPEWQAGVEGAPLPAGETIGEWISYADAQTGQLDKANDRYVAATGIISRCEERDRQAIERNRRRWWQIL
;
A
#
# COMPACT_ATOMS: atom_id res chain seq x y z
N MET A 1 56.99 -34.84 30.53
CA MET A 1 56.65 -33.52 29.92
C MET A 1 55.69 -33.59 28.72
N SER A 2 54.77 -34.58 28.61
CA SER A 2 53.88 -34.76 27.43
C SER A 2 52.41 -34.33 27.65
N SER A 3 51.94 -34.29 28.90
CA SER A 3 50.54 -33.99 29.27
C SER A 3 50.17 -32.50 29.07
N ASN A 4 51.07 -31.57 29.41
CA ASN A 4 50.79 -30.13 29.32
C ASN A 4 50.65 -29.63 27.88
N ARG A 5 51.36 -30.24 26.91
CA ARG A 5 51.27 -29.89 25.49
C ARG A 5 49.92 -30.23 24.88
N ARG A 6 49.32 -31.37 25.28
CA ARG A 6 48.00 -31.81 24.79
C ARG A 6 46.87 -30.93 25.33
N ARG A 7 46.93 -30.50 26.60
CA ARG A 7 45.94 -29.60 27.20
C ARG A 7 46.00 -28.18 26.61
N ALA A 8 47.18 -27.70 26.25
CA ALA A 8 47.36 -26.39 25.60
C ALA A 8 46.81 -26.37 24.17
N LEU A 9 47.05 -27.43 23.39
CA LEU A 9 46.50 -27.59 22.04
C LEU A 9 44.97 -27.70 22.04
N MET A 10 44.39 -28.39 23.02
CA MET A 10 42.94 -28.55 23.14
C MET A 10 42.22 -27.25 23.54
N ARG A 11 42.86 -26.39 24.34
CA ARG A 11 42.34 -25.06 24.70
C ARG A 11 42.39 -24.07 23.52
N LEU A 12 43.39 -24.18 22.65
CA LEU A 12 43.51 -23.32 21.45
C LEU A 12 42.40 -23.58 20.42
N TRP A 13 41.80 -24.77 20.41
CA TRP A 13 40.71 -25.13 19.49
C TRP A 13 39.30 -24.80 20.00
N ILE A 14 39.15 -24.44 21.28
CA ILE A 14 37.85 -24.08 21.87
C ILE A 14 37.56 -22.58 21.71
N LEU A 15 38.60 -21.74 21.64
CA LEU A 15 38.47 -20.29 21.47
C LEU A 15 37.86 -19.81 20.12
N PRO A 16 38.10 -20.43 18.95
CA PRO A 16 37.51 -19.96 17.70
C PRO A 16 36.04 -20.35 17.54
N CYS A 17 35.53 -21.38 18.23
CA CYS A 17 34.11 -21.77 18.14
C CYS A 17 33.16 -20.84 18.92
N LEU A 18 33.66 -20.06 19.89
CA LEU A 18 32.84 -19.17 20.71
C LEU A 18 32.73 -17.74 20.16
N ALA A 19 33.56 -17.36 19.18
CA ALA A 19 33.58 -15.99 18.63
C ALA A 19 32.68 -15.80 17.39
N LEU A 20 32.04 -16.85 16.89
CA LEU A 20 31.27 -16.81 15.63
C LEU A 20 29.78 -16.39 15.68
N PRO A 21 29.07 -16.19 16.81
CA PRO A 21 27.65 -15.85 16.73
C PRO A 21 27.32 -14.34 16.64
N VAL A 22 28.30 -13.42 16.75
CA VAL A 22 27.98 -11.98 16.91
C VAL A 22 27.86 -11.20 15.57
N ALA A 23 28.07 -11.84 14.42
CA ALA A 23 28.00 -11.18 13.11
C ALA A 23 26.57 -11.08 12.52
N ALA A 24 25.54 -11.60 13.21
CA ALA A 24 24.16 -11.65 12.67
C ALA A 24 23.29 -10.40 13.00
N CYS A 25 23.86 -9.32 13.53
CA CYS A 25 23.10 -8.10 13.87
C CYS A 25 22.82 -7.16 12.68
N VAL A 26 23.07 -7.56 11.44
CA VAL A 26 22.57 -6.80 10.28
C VAL A 26 21.08 -7.10 10.15
N GLY A 27 20.27 -6.38 10.92
CA GLY A 27 18.83 -6.38 10.78
C GLY A 27 18.47 -6.12 9.33
N THR A 28 17.83 -7.09 8.69
CA THR A 28 17.26 -6.92 7.36
C THR A 28 16.46 -5.62 7.36
N PRO A 29 16.68 -4.69 6.41
CA PRO A 29 15.90 -3.47 6.36
C PRO A 29 14.42 -3.87 6.35
N PRO A 30 13.56 -3.20 7.14
CA PRO A 30 12.14 -3.49 7.11
C PRO A 30 11.68 -3.45 5.66
N ILE A 31 10.85 -4.42 5.25
CA ILE A 31 10.17 -4.33 3.96
C ILE A 31 9.24 -3.12 4.07
N VAL A 32 9.73 -1.97 3.63
CA VAL A 32 8.90 -0.79 3.44
C VAL A 32 8.11 -1.08 2.18
N ALA A 33 6.89 -1.60 2.34
CA ALA A 33 5.94 -1.54 1.25
C ALA A 33 5.77 -0.06 0.92
N SER A 34 6.17 0.34 -0.29
CA SER A 34 5.95 1.71 -0.75
C SER A 34 4.47 2.04 -0.51
N PRO A 35 4.15 3.19 0.11
CA PRO A 35 2.76 3.55 0.37
C PRO A 35 1.96 3.41 -0.92
N SER A 36 0.83 2.72 -0.83
CA SER A 36 0.02 2.38 -1.97
C SER A 36 -0.55 3.64 -2.60
N ALA A 37 -0.09 3.96 -3.81
CA ALA A 37 -0.63 5.08 -4.58
C ALA A 37 -1.99 4.72 -5.20
N CYS A 38 -2.94 4.18 -4.42
CA CYS A 38 -4.20 3.64 -4.95
C CYS A 38 -5.04 4.69 -5.69
N SER A 39 -4.94 5.97 -5.30
CA SER A 39 -5.59 7.07 -6.02
C SER A 39 -5.03 7.30 -7.43
N SER A 40 -3.81 6.86 -7.73
CA SER A 40 -3.23 6.97 -9.08
C SER A 40 -3.85 6.00 -10.09
N LEU A 41 -4.69 5.07 -9.62
CA LEU A 41 -5.46 4.17 -10.49
C LEU A 41 -6.74 4.82 -11.00
N LEU A 42 -7.14 5.97 -10.46
CA LEU A 42 -8.31 6.70 -10.94
C LEU A 42 -7.99 7.39 -12.27
N PRO A 43 -8.95 7.42 -13.21
CA PRO A 43 -8.80 8.22 -14.41
C PRO A 43 -8.55 9.70 -14.07
N PRO A 44 -7.57 10.36 -14.71
CA PRO A 44 -7.20 11.73 -14.37
C PRO A 44 -8.36 12.72 -14.55
N GLU A 45 -9.25 12.48 -15.50
CA GLU A 45 -10.42 13.31 -15.76
C GLU A 45 -11.45 13.31 -14.61
N TRP A 46 -11.40 12.35 -13.69
CA TRP A 46 -12.27 12.38 -12.51
C TRP A 46 -11.82 13.41 -11.48
N GLN A 47 -10.56 13.87 -11.52
CA GLN A 47 -10.06 14.92 -10.64
C GLN A 47 -10.69 16.29 -10.95
N ALA A 48 -11.10 16.51 -12.20
CA ALA A 48 -11.78 17.74 -12.62
C ALA A 48 -13.25 17.81 -12.16
N GLY A 49 -13.82 16.70 -11.65
CA GLY A 49 -15.22 16.61 -11.29
C GLY A 49 -16.15 16.44 -12.50
N VAL A 50 -17.46 16.54 -12.25
CA VAL A 50 -18.49 16.57 -13.29
C VAL A 50 -18.94 18.01 -13.43
N GLU A 51 -18.87 18.54 -14.66
CA GLU A 51 -19.37 19.87 -14.97
C GLU A 51 -20.90 19.91 -14.80
N GLY A 52 -21.40 20.97 -14.17
CA GLY A 52 -22.84 21.19 -14.00
C GLY A 52 -23.54 21.46 -15.33
N ALA A 53 -24.87 21.38 -15.34
CA ALA A 53 -25.62 21.84 -16.50
C ALA A 53 -25.52 23.37 -16.64
N PRO A 54 -25.51 23.93 -17.86
CA PRO A 54 -25.51 25.38 -18.04
C PRO A 54 -26.83 25.97 -17.55
N LEU A 55 -26.76 27.10 -16.84
CA LEU A 55 -27.96 27.80 -16.39
C LEU A 55 -28.80 28.27 -17.59
N PRO A 56 -30.14 28.18 -17.51
CA PRO A 56 -31.02 28.68 -18.56
C PRO A 56 -30.93 30.20 -18.65
N ALA A 57 -31.01 30.74 -19.87
CA ALA A 57 -30.98 32.18 -20.12
C ALA A 57 -32.38 32.82 -20.15
N GLY A 58 -33.43 32.02 -20.40
CA GLY A 58 -34.80 32.51 -20.45
C GLY A 58 -35.53 32.39 -19.12
N GLU A 59 -36.69 33.03 -19.08
CA GLU A 59 -37.54 33.15 -17.88
C GLU A 59 -38.69 32.13 -17.87
N THR A 60 -38.71 31.20 -18.83
CA THR A 60 -39.80 30.23 -18.94
C THR A 60 -39.61 29.07 -17.97
N ILE A 61 -40.70 28.63 -17.33
CA ILE A 61 -40.68 27.46 -16.44
C ILE A 61 -40.16 26.22 -17.18
N GLY A 62 -40.46 26.07 -18.47
CA GLY A 62 -40.00 24.95 -19.28
C GLY A 62 -38.47 24.83 -19.36
N GLU A 63 -37.77 25.95 -19.53
CA GLU A 63 -36.29 25.96 -19.56
C GLU A 63 -35.69 25.57 -18.21
N TRP A 64 -36.29 26.02 -17.11
CA TRP A 64 -35.87 25.63 -15.76
C TRP A 64 -36.09 24.14 -15.48
N ILE A 65 -37.18 23.56 -16.00
CA ILE A 65 -37.43 22.11 -15.92
C ILE A 65 -36.35 21.34 -16.71
N SER A 66 -36.05 21.75 -17.94
CA SER A 66 -34.99 21.12 -18.74
C SER A 66 -33.61 21.22 -18.10
N TYR A 67 -33.30 22.38 -17.50
CA TYR A 67 -32.08 22.54 -16.71
C TYR A 67 -32.02 21.58 -15.52
N ALA A 68 -33.10 21.45 -14.75
CA ALA A 68 -33.14 20.58 -13.57
C ALA A 68 -32.97 19.09 -13.95
N ASP A 69 -33.57 18.65 -15.06
CA ASP A 69 -33.37 17.29 -15.60
C ASP A 69 -31.91 17.06 -16.01
N ALA A 70 -31.33 17.98 -16.78
CA ALA A 70 -29.93 17.91 -17.19
C ALA A 70 -28.97 17.91 -15.98
N GLN A 71 -29.24 18.76 -14.98
CA GLN A 71 -28.46 18.84 -13.75
C GLN A 71 -28.55 17.56 -12.91
N THR A 72 -29.70 16.88 -12.93
CA THR A 72 -29.88 15.58 -12.29
C THR A 72 -29.05 14.51 -12.99
N GLY A 73 -29.00 14.50 -14.33
CA GLY A 73 -28.11 13.61 -15.07
C GLY A 73 -26.62 13.81 -14.74
N GLN A 74 -26.17 15.06 -14.51
CA GLN A 74 -24.81 15.31 -14.05
C GLN A 74 -24.56 14.80 -12.62
N LEU A 75 -25.57 14.89 -11.74
CA LEU A 75 -25.50 14.33 -10.39
C LEU A 75 -25.37 12.80 -10.42
N ASP A 76 -26.17 12.13 -11.26
CA ASP A 76 -26.09 10.67 -11.45
C ASP A 76 -24.70 10.25 -11.92
N LYS A 77 -24.14 10.97 -12.89
CA LYS A 77 -22.77 10.75 -13.37
C LYS A 77 -21.72 10.96 -12.26
N ALA A 78 -21.89 11.97 -11.42
CA ALA A 78 -20.98 12.22 -10.30
C ALA A 78 -21.04 11.10 -9.25
N ASN A 79 -22.25 10.63 -8.93
CA ASN A 79 -22.47 9.53 -8.00
C ASN A 79 -21.90 8.21 -8.54
N ASP A 80 -22.09 7.91 -9.82
CA ASP A 80 -21.50 6.73 -10.46
C ASP A 80 -19.96 6.74 -10.36
N ARG A 81 -19.34 7.87 -10.71
CA ARG A 81 -17.88 8.05 -10.57
C ARG A 81 -17.41 7.87 -9.13
N TYR A 82 -18.17 8.39 -8.15
CA TYR A 82 -17.85 8.22 -6.74
C TYR A 82 -17.88 6.75 -6.31
N VAL A 83 -18.94 6.02 -6.66
CA VAL A 83 -19.06 4.58 -6.38
C VAL A 83 -17.94 3.79 -7.05
N ALA A 84 -17.62 4.11 -8.31
CA ALA A 84 -16.54 3.47 -9.03
C ALA A 84 -15.18 3.76 -8.39
N ALA A 85 -14.89 5.01 -8.03
CA ALA A 85 -13.62 5.42 -7.42
C ALA A 85 -13.39 4.74 -6.07
N THR A 86 -14.41 4.75 -5.20
CA THR A 86 -14.35 4.06 -3.89
C THR A 86 -14.18 2.55 -4.07
N GLY A 87 -14.85 1.95 -5.05
CA GLY A 87 -14.65 0.55 -5.42
C GLY A 87 -13.22 0.25 -5.90
N ILE A 88 -12.61 1.10 -6.72
CA ILE A 88 -11.24 0.93 -7.21
C ILE A 88 -10.25 1.01 -6.05
N ILE A 89 -10.37 2.05 -5.22
CA ILE A 89 -9.46 2.28 -4.09
C ILE A 89 -9.57 1.13 -3.09
N SER A 90 -10.78 0.76 -2.67
CA SER A 90 -10.99 -0.33 -1.69
C SER A 90 -10.38 -1.66 -2.16
N ARG A 91 -10.51 -2.02 -3.45
CA ARG A 91 -9.89 -3.22 -4.00
C ARG A 91 -8.36 -3.14 -4.07
N CYS A 92 -7.81 -1.95 -4.35
CA CYS A 92 -6.37 -1.72 -4.31
C CYS A 92 -5.82 -1.90 -2.89
N GLU A 93 -6.46 -1.29 -1.91
CA GLU A 93 -6.09 -1.41 -0.49
C GLU A 93 -6.20 -2.86 0.01
N GLU A 94 -7.26 -3.58 -0.39
CA GLU A 94 -7.44 -4.99 -0.08
C GLU A 94 -6.30 -5.84 -0.63
N ARG A 95 -5.97 -5.65 -1.93
CA ARG A 95 -4.86 -6.35 -2.58
C ARG A 95 -3.55 -6.10 -1.85
N ASP A 96 -3.29 -4.86 -1.45
CA ASP A 96 -2.04 -4.49 -0.78
C ASP A 96 -1.97 -5.06 0.63
N ARG A 97 -3.09 -5.09 1.35
CA ARG A 97 -3.19 -5.76 2.65
C ARG A 97 -2.89 -7.26 2.53
N GLN A 98 -3.47 -7.93 1.54
CA GLN A 98 -3.19 -9.34 1.28
C GLN A 98 -1.72 -9.58 0.90
N ALA A 99 -1.10 -8.67 0.16
CA ALA A 99 0.32 -8.76 -0.18
C ALA A 99 1.19 -8.66 1.08
N ILE A 100 0.88 -7.73 1.99
CA ILE A 100 1.57 -7.59 3.27
C ILE A 100 1.39 -8.86 4.12
N GLU A 101 0.16 -9.37 4.22
CA GLU A 101 -0.14 -10.57 5.02
C GLU A 101 0.61 -11.81 4.51
N ARG A 102 0.64 -12.03 3.18
CA ARG A 102 1.37 -13.15 2.58
C ARG A 102 2.88 -13.06 2.79
N ASN A 103 3.42 -11.85 2.82
CA ASN A 103 4.86 -11.61 2.99
C ASN A 103 5.26 -11.39 4.46
N ARG A 104 4.31 -11.49 5.39
CA ARG A 104 4.58 -11.35 6.83
C ARG A 104 5.38 -12.54 7.32
N ARG A 105 6.71 -12.40 7.32
CA ARG A 105 7.63 -13.38 7.91
C ARG A 105 7.34 -13.51 9.40
N ARG A 106 7.35 -14.75 9.89
CA ARG A 106 7.34 -15.01 11.33
C ARG A 106 8.73 -14.67 11.88
N TRP A 107 8.81 -14.20 13.12
CA TRP A 107 10.06 -13.75 13.72
C TRP A 107 11.19 -14.80 13.70
N TRP A 108 10.85 -16.10 13.76
CA TRP A 108 11.79 -17.23 13.64
C TRP A 108 12.30 -17.50 12.22
N GLN A 109 11.78 -16.83 11.20
CA GLN A 109 12.25 -16.91 9.80
C GLN A 109 13.20 -15.76 9.43
N ILE A 110 13.49 -14.88 10.39
CA ILE A 110 14.38 -13.72 10.24
C ILE A 110 15.66 -13.90 11.09
N LEU A 111 15.61 -14.76 12.12
CA LEU A 111 16.77 -15.28 12.85
C LEU A 111 17.38 -16.47 12.11
#